data_AF-A0A2W5XZQ6-F1
#
_entry.id   AF-A0A2W5XZQ6-F1
#
_cell.length_a   1.000
_cell.length_b   1.000
_cell.length_c   1.000
_cell.angle_alpha   90.00
_cell.angle_beta   90.00
_cell.angle_gamma   90.00
#
_symmetry.space_group_name_H-M   'P 1'
#
loop_
_entity.id
_entity.type
_entity.pdbx_description
1 polymer ?
#
loop_
_entity_poly.entity_id
_entity_poly.type
_entity_poly.pdbx_seq_one_letter_code
_entity_poly.pdbx_strand_id
1 'polypeptide(L)' 'MKTAISVPDALFTEVERLVRRSGRPRSEVYSTALREYLARHAPDGVTEALDQAVEQLGESAVEYRFSNVAARRVLATIEW' A
#
# COMPACT_ATOMS: atom_id res chain seq x y z
N MET A 1 17.49 -0.87 3.75
CA MET A 1 17.80 -0.08 4.96
C MET A 1 17.89 -1.00 6.17
N LYS A 2 18.78 -0.76 7.14
CA LYS A 2 18.85 -1.50 8.42
C LYS A 2 18.38 -0.58 9.53
N THR A 3 17.40 -1.02 10.31
CA THR A 3 16.83 -0.27 11.43
C THR A 3 16.91 -1.15 12.67
N ALA A 4 17.44 -0.59 13.77
CA ALA A 4 17.40 -1.24 15.07
C ALA A 4 16.08 -0.87 15.77
N ILE A 5 15.36 -1.87 16.26
CA ILE A 5 14.11 -1.70 17.00
C ILE A 5 14.20 -2.40 18.34
N SER A 6 13.63 -1.80 19.37
CA SER A 6 13.42 -2.46 20.66
C SER A 6 12.11 -3.23 20.61
N VAL A 7 12.14 -4.49 21.06
CA VAL A 7 10.95 -5.35 21.17
C VAL A 7 10.93 -6.03 22.54
N PRO A 8 9.76 -6.35 23.11
CA PRO A 8 9.69 -7.09 24.36
C PRO A 8 10.34 -8.49 24.24
N ASP A 9 11.04 -8.93 25.28
CA ASP A 9 11.77 -10.22 25.29
C ASP A 9 10.86 -11.42 25.01
N ALA A 10 9.63 -11.39 25.52
CA ALA A 10 8.64 -12.43 25.26
C ALA A 10 8.32 -12.55 23.76
N LEU A 11 8.12 -11.42 23.09
CA LEU A 11 7.87 -11.37 21.65
C LEU A 11 9.08 -11.85 20.86
N PHE A 12 10.28 -11.40 21.22
CA PHE A 12 11.52 -11.85 20.59
C PHE A 12 11.67 -13.38 20.67
N THR A 13 11.38 -13.95 21.84
CA THR A 13 11.46 -15.39 22.07
C THR A 13 10.49 -16.17 21.19
N GLU A 14 9.25 -15.70 21.02
CA GLU A 14 8.29 -16.35 20.12
C GLU A 14 8.75 -16.30 18.66
N VAL A 15 9.30 -15.17 18.21
CA VAL A 15 9.84 -15.02 16.86
C VAL A 15 11.04 -15.96 16.64
N GLU A 16 11.92 -16.09 17.62
CA GLU A 16 13.05 -17.03 17.53
C GLU A 16 12.59 -18.49 17.38
N ARG A 17 11.50 -18.89 18.06
CA ARG A 17 10.92 -20.22 17.85
C ARG A 17 10.37 -20.38 16.44
N LEU A 18 9.72 -19.36 15.90
CA LEU A 18 9.21 -19.38 14.51
C LEU A 18 10.35 -19.45 13.49
N VAL A 19 11.41 -18.67 13.67
CA VAL A 19 12.62 -18.69 12.84
C VAL A 19 13.22 -20.09 12.80
N ARG A 20 13.39 -20.73 13.97
CA ARG A 20 13.94 -22.10 14.06
C ARG A 20 13.06 -23.14 13.35
N ARG A 21 11.73 -23.05 13.51
CA ARG A 21 10.80 -24.00 12.87
C ARG A 21 10.68 -23.81 11.37
N SER A 22 10.72 -22.56 10.90
CA SER A 22 10.51 -22.22 9.49
C SER A 22 11.80 -22.19 8.66
N GLY A 23 12.97 -22.12 9.30
CA GLY A 23 14.26 -21.95 8.63
C GLY A 23 14.47 -20.56 8.02
N ARG A 24 13.53 -19.64 8.22
CA ARG A 24 13.57 -18.28 7.65
C ARG A 24 14.43 -17.36 8.51
N PRO A 25 15.29 -16.51 7.93
CA PRO A 25 16.09 -15.58 8.70
C PRO A 25 15.22 -14.57 9.44
N ARG A 26 15.66 -14.15 10.64
CA ARG A 26 14.97 -13.16 11.49
C ARG A 26 14.47 -11.93 10.73
N SER A 27 15.33 -11.33 9.91
CA SER A 27 15.01 -10.13 9.14
C SER A 27 13.84 -10.35 8.17
N GLU A 28 13.71 -11.55 7.61
CA GLU A 28 12.61 -11.87 6.71
C GLU A 28 11.30 -12.01 7.50
N VAL A 29 11.32 -12.70 8.65
CA VAL A 29 10.14 -12.82 9.51
C VAL A 29 9.62 -11.45 9.96
N TYR A 30 10.51 -10.57 10.47
CA TYR A 30 10.13 -9.22 10.87
C TYR A 30 9.62 -8.36 9.71
N SER A 31 10.31 -8.40 8.55
CA SER A 31 9.89 -7.60 7.39
C SER A 31 8.57 -8.07 6.79
N THR A 32 8.29 -9.39 6.77
CA THR A 32 6.98 -9.91 6.39
C THR A 32 5.89 -9.42 7.33
N ALA A 33 6.10 -9.54 8.65
CA ALA A 33 5.12 -9.10 9.64
C ALA A 33 4.81 -7.60 9.52
N LEU A 34 5.82 -6.76 9.32
CA LEU A 34 5.65 -5.32 9.09
C LEU A 34 4.86 -5.03 7.82
N ARG A 35 5.17 -5.72 6.71
CA ARG A 35 4.45 -5.55 5.44
C ARG A 35 2.96 -5.87 5.60
N GLU A 36 2.65 -7.00 6.24
CA GLU A 36 1.25 -7.38 6.49
C GLU A 36 0.55 -6.42 7.44
N TYR A 37 1.24 -5.95 8.49
CA TYR A 37 0.70 -4.97 9.42
C TYR A 37 0.33 -3.68 8.69
N LEU A 38 1.25 -3.15 7.88
CA LEU A 38 1.00 -1.95 7.08
C LEU A 38 -0.13 -2.17 6.08
N ALA A 39 -0.16 -3.29 5.36
CA ALA A 39 -1.25 -3.61 4.43
C ALA A 39 -2.62 -3.65 5.12
N ARG A 40 -2.69 -4.11 6.38
CA ARG A 40 -3.94 -4.13 7.17
C ARG A 40 -4.35 -2.76 7.72
N HIS A 41 -3.43 -1.80 7.80
CA HIS A 41 -3.65 -0.50 8.45
C HIS A 41 -3.42 0.71 7.52
N ALA A 42 -3.15 0.48 6.23
CA ALA A 42 -3.02 1.51 5.21
C ALA A 42 -4.28 1.49 4.32
N PRO A 43 -5.41 2.12 4.75
CA PRO A 43 -6.56 2.32 3.88
C PRO A 43 -6.18 3.11 2.61
N ASP A 44 -5.18 3.99 2.73
CA ASP A 44 -4.71 4.86 1.65
C ASP A 44 -3.72 4.16 0.72
N GLY A 45 -3.20 2.98 1.05
CA GLY A 45 -2.21 2.29 0.20
C GLY A 45 -2.78 1.91 -1.18
N VAL A 46 -4.09 1.69 -1.27
CA VAL A 46 -4.79 1.49 -2.55
C VAL A 46 -4.91 2.82 -3.30
N THR A 47 -5.28 3.89 -2.62
CA THR A 47 -5.37 5.24 -3.20
C THR A 47 -4.01 5.70 -3.72
N GLU A 48 -2.96 5.57 -2.92
CA GLU A 48 -1.60 5.97 -3.26
C GLU A 48 -1.00 5.09 -4.37
N ALA A 49 -1.35 3.79 -4.41
CA ALA A 49 -1.00 2.90 -5.52
C ALA A 49 -1.77 3.24 -6.80
N LEU A 50 -3.03 3.65 -6.69
CA LEU A 50 -3.84 4.16 -7.81
C LEU A 50 -3.26 5.47 -8.34
N ASP A 51 -2.91 6.40 -7.46
CA ASP A 51 -2.30 7.68 -7.81
C ASP A 51 -0.97 7.45 -8.54
N GLN A 52 -0.11 6.55 -8.02
CA GLN A 52 1.13 6.17 -8.70
C GLN A 52 0.90 5.47 -10.04
N ALA A 53 -0.11 4.60 -10.14
CA ALA A 53 -0.45 3.93 -11.40
C ALA A 53 -0.94 4.93 -12.45
N VAL A 54 -1.77 5.91 -12.04
CA VAL A 54 -2.24 7.01 -12.89
C VAL A 54 -1.08 7.90 -13.32
N GLU A 55 -0.15 8.22 -12.41
CA GLU A 55 1.05 9.01 -12.71
C GLU A 55 1.98 8.28 -13.69
N GLN A 56 2.18 6.96 -13.51
CA GLN A 56 3.01 6.13 -14.39
C GLN A 56 2.42 5.94 -15.80
N LEU A 57 1.10 5.94 -15.93
CA LEU A 57 0.43 5.88 -17.23
C LEU A 57 0.66 7.16 -18.06
N GLY A 58 1.09 8.25 -17.42
CA GLY A 58 1.34 9.53 -18.05
C GLY A 58 0.07 10.17 -18.64
N GLU A 59 0.12 11.48 -18.90
CA GLU A 59 -0.99 12.25 -19.47
C GLU A 59 -1.47 11.76 -20.87
N SER A 60 -0.80 10.77 -21.48
CA SER A 60 -1.01 10.36 -22.87
C SER A 60 -1.81 9.06 -23.07
N ALA A 61 -2.16 8.30 -22.02
CA ALA A 61 -2.85 7.02 -22.21
C ALA A 61 -4.39 7.09 -22.25
N VAL A 62 -5.04 8.14 -21.75
CA VAL A 62 -6.49 8.31 -21.95
C VAL A 62 -6.79 9.78 -22.15
N GLU A 63 -6.96 10.12 -23.41
CA GLU A 63 -7.62 11.30 -23.91
C GLU A 63 -8.79 11.72 -22.99
N TYR A 64 -8.57 12.81 -22.23
CA TYR A 64 -9.51 13.51 -21.34
C TYR A 64 -10.84 13.93 -22.01
N ARG A 65 -11.09 13.55 -23.27
CA ARG A 65 -12.28 13.88 -24.04
C ARG A 65 -13.51 13.15 -23.51
N PHE A 66 -13.40 11.90 -23.06
CA PHE A 66 -14.53 11.19 -22.45
C PHE A 66 -14.93 11.81 -21.12
N SER A 67 -13.97 12.03 -20.21
CA SER A 67 -14.21 12.61 -18.88
C SER A 67 -14.72 14.05 -18.95
N ASN A 68 -14.19 14.88 -19.86
CA ASN A 68 -14.68 16.26 -20.05
C ASN A 68 -16.10 16.31 -20.62
N VAL A 69 -16.43 15.46 -21.60
CA VAL A 69 -17.77 15.45 -22.21
C VAL A 69 -18.81 14.91 -21.21
N ALA A 70 -18.45 13.87 -20.45
CA ALA A 70 -19.32 13.34 -19.39
C ALA A 70 -19.53 14.37 -18.28
N ALA A 71 -18.46 14.99 -17.76
CA ALA A 71 -18.55 16.01 -16.72
C ALA A 71 -19.39 17.23 -17.16
N ARG A 72 -19.20 17.72 -18.40
CA ARG A 72 -19.98 18.83 -18.95
C ARG A 72 -21.46 18.50 -19.09
N ARG A 73 -21.82 17.27 -19.48
CA ARG A 73 -23.23 16.85 -19.59
C ARG A 73 -23.93 16.78 -18.25
N VAL A 74 -23.26 16.26 -17.23
CA VAL A 74 -23.80 16.16 -15.86
C VAL A 74 -23.96 17.55 -15.25
N LEU A 75 -22.97 18.42 -15.38
CA LEU A 75 -23.07 19.80 -14.87
C LEU A 75 -24.13 20.64 -15.60
N ALA A 76 -24.40 20.36 -16.88
CA ALA A 76 -25.45 21.03 -17.63
C ALA A 76 -26.88 20.53 -17.31
N THR A 77 -27.03 19.45 -16.54
CA THR A 77 -28.34 18.90 -16.14
C THR A 77 -28.74 19.25 -14.71
N ILE A 78 -27.89 19.96 -13.96
CA ILE A 78 -28.19 20.42 -12.62
C ILE A 78 -28.69 21.86 -12.73
N GLU A 79 -29.96 22.10 -12.41
CA GLU A 79 -30.48 23.44 -12.20
C GLU A 79 -29.96 24.01 -10.88
N TRP A 80 -29.44 25.22 -10.93
CA TRP A 80 -28.96 25.99 -9.78
C TRP A 80 -30.11 26.76 -9.13
#